data_AF-A0A832WD65-F1
#
_entry.id   AF-A0A832WD65-F1
#
_cell.length_a   1.000
_cell.length_b   1.000
_cell.length_c   1.000
_cell.angle_alpha   90.00
_cell.angle_beta   90.00
_cell.angle_gamma   90.00
#
_symmetry.space_group_name_H-M   'P 1'
#
loop_
_entity.id
_entity.type
_entity.pdbx_description
1 polymer ?
#
loop_
_entity_poly.entity_id
_entity_poly.type
_entity_poly.pdbx_seq_one_letter_code
_entity_poly.pdbx_strand_id
1 'polypeptide(L)'
;MGEIDRDEYRIKETAEIFTPTDLVIDMLQKTDLDCFLPGKTILDPACGDGQFLCAIKWIKILIHKMTEFDALQDIYGVDIMRDNVDLCKKRLGGGTILMGDSLCPEKEFIEQTEEEYKQMRILFSANGLEKLLI
;
A
#
# COMPACT_ATOMS: atom_id res chain seq x y z
N MET A 1 3.89 -18.54 -9.68
CA MET A 1 3.60 -17.39 -8.81
C MET A 1 4.64 -17.43 -7.71
N GLY A 2 5.48 -16.41 -7.58
CA GLY A 2 6.54 -16.39 -6.57
C GLY A 2 5.95 -15.81 -5.29
N GLU A 3 5.60 -16.68 -4.34
CA GLU A 3 5.46 -16.26 -2.96
C GLU A 3 6.85 -15.86 -2.45
N ILE A 4 6.92 -14.79 -1.66
CA ILE A 4 8.15 -14.43 -0.95
C ILE A 4 8.26 -15.42 0.20
N ASP A 5 9.26 -16.30 0.15
CA ASP A 5 9.53 -17.22 1.25
C ASP A 5 10.03 -16.42 2.45
N ARG A 6 9.45 -16.69 3.61
CA ARG A 6 9.67 -15.96 4.86
C ARG A 6 10.12 -16.95 5.90
N ASP A 7 11.42 -17.19 5.91
CA ASP A 7 12.01 -18.02 6.94
C ASP A 7 11.91 -17.35 8.32
N GLU A 8 12.06 -18.16 9.37
CA GLU A 8 11.98 -17.69 10.76
C GLU A 8 13.00 -16.58 11.05
N TYR A 9 14.13 -16.56 10.33
CA TYR A 9 15.16 -15.56 10.48
C TYR A 9 14.66 -14.19 10.00
N ARG A 10 14.07 -14.10 8.80
CA ARG A 10 13.50 -12.86 8.28
C ARG A 10 12.42 -12.32 9.20
N ILE A 11 11.48 -13.16 9.64
CA ILE A 11 10.40 -12.74 10.56
C ILE A 11 11.00 -12.16 11.84
N LYS A 12 12.05 -12.78 12.38
CA LYS A 12 12.69 -12.31 13.61
C LYS A 12 13.41 -10.98 13.43
N GLU A 13 14.10 -10.79 12.31
CA GLU A 13 14.89 -9.58 12.05
C GLU A 13 14.00 -8.38 11.62
N THR A 14 12.93 -8.63 10.86
CA THR A 14 12.13 -7.56 10.25
C THR A 14 10.72 -7.42 10.83
N ALA A 15 10.30 -8.35 11.70
CA ALA A 15 8.93 -8.43 12.24
C ALA A 15 7.86 -8.53 11.15
N GLU A 16 8.23 -9.06 9.98
CA GLU A 16 7.41 -9.05 8.79
C GLU A 16 6.42 -10.23 8.77
N ILE A 17 5.21 -9.98 9.27
CA ILE A 17 4.13 -10.97 9.32
C ILE A 17 3.01 -10.50 8.41
N PHE A 18 2.65 -11.31 7.41
CA PHE A 18 1.48 -11.03 6.59
C PHE A 18 0.22 -11.29 7.39
N THR A 19 -0.71 -10.33 7.33
CA THR A 19 -2.05 -10.50 7.90
C THR A 19 -2.74 -11.69 7.22
N PRO A 20 -3.14 -12.73 7.98
CA PRO A 20 -3.86 -13.88 7.43
C PRO A 20 -5.15 -13.44 6.71
N THR A 21 -5.48 -14.11 5.60
CA THR A 21 -6.63 -13.72 4.76
C THR A 21 -7.96 -13.76 5.52
N ASP A 22 -8.15 -14.75 6.40
CA ASP A 22 -9.33 -14.86 7.27
C ASP A 22 -9.47 -13.66 8.22
N LEU A 23 -8.36 -13.18 8.78
CA LEU A 23 -8.35 -11.98 9.62
C LEU A 23 -8.69 -10.71 8.81
N VAL A 24 -8.15 -10.58 7.59
CA VAL A 24 -8.50 -9.45 6.70
C VAL A 24 -10.00 -9.43 6.42
N ILE A 25 -10.59 -10.59 6.10
CA ILE A 25 -12.03 -10.72 5.84
C ILE A 25 -12.84 -10.36 7.09
N ASP A 26 -12.47 -10.89 8.26
CA ASP A 26 -13.15 -10.60 9.53
C ASP A 26 -13.13 -9.10 9.87
N MET A 27 -12.00 -8.42 9.65
CA MET A 27 -11.89 -6.97 9.86
C MET A 27 -12.75 -6.18 8.87
N LEU A 28 -12.78 -6.56 7.59
CA LEU A 28 -13.59 -5.87 6.58
C LEU A 28 -15.09 -6.09 6.80
N GLN A 29 -15.51 -7.25 7.30
CA GLN A 29 -16.91 -7.51 7.67
C GLN A 29 -17.40 -6.64 8.82
N LYS A 30 -16.49 -6.18 9.69
CA LYS A 30 -16.78 -5.28 10.83
C LYS A 30 -16.62 -3.81 10.48
N THR A 31 -16.14 -3.50 9.28
CA THR A 31 -15.91 -2.14 8.80
C THR A 31 -17.14 -1.63 8.05
N ASP A 32 -17.47 -0.35 8.21
CA ASP A 32 -18.47 0.28 7.35
C ASP A 32 -17.95 0.37 5.91
N LEU A 33 -18.58 -0.37 4.99
CA LEU A 33 -18.10 -0.46 3.61
C LEU A 33 -18.25 0.86 2.85
N ASP A 34 -19.04 1.81 3.34
CA ASP A 34 -19.15 3.15 2.75
C ASP A 34 -17.84 3.96 2.86
N CYS A 35 -16.93 3.55 3.75
CA CYS A 35 -15.55 4.04 3.79
C CYS A 35 -14.79 3.76 2.47
N PHE A 36 -15.28 2.85 1.63
CA PHE A 36 -14.66 2.46 0.37
C PHE A 36 -15.37 3.01 -0.88
N LEU A 37 -16.34 3.91 -0.73
CA LEU A 37 -17.03 4.54 -1.88
C LEU A 37 -16.07 5.24 -2.88
N PRO A 38 -16.53 5.55 -4.11
CA PRO A 38 -15.73 6.30 -5.09
C PRO A 38 -15.20 7.63 -4.51
N GLY A 39 -13.93 7.95 -4.77
CA GLY A 39 -13.28 9.16 -4.25
C GLY A 39 -12.82 9.06 -2.77
N LYS A 40 -13.07 7.93 -2.10
CA LYS A 40 -12.51 7.67 -0.75
C LYS A 40 -11.11 7.09 -0.87
N THR A 41 -10.14 7.86 -0.38
CA THR A 41 -8.72 7.49 -0.28
C THR A 41 -8.49 6.40 0.76
N ILE A 42 -7.73 5.38 0.37
CA ILE A 42 -7.32 4.26 1.20
C ILE A 42 -5.80 4.28 1.29
N LEU A 43 -5.28 4.19 2.50
CA LEU A 43 -3.85 4.13 2.77
C LEU A 43 -3.55 2.96 3.70
N ASP A 44 -2.62 2.11 3.29
CA ASP A 44 -1.93 1.18 4.17
C ASP A 44 -0.44 1.57 4.27
N PRO A 45 0.01 2.15 5.42
CA PRO A 45 1.36 2.70 5.55
C PRO A 45 2.46 1.64 5.75
N ALA A 46 2.10 0.36 5.89
CA ALA A 46 3.00 -0.78 6.01
C ALA A 46 2.39 -1.97 5.25
N CYS A 47 2.17 -1.77 3.94
CA CYS A 47 1.24 -2.58 3.16
C CYS A 47 1.70 -4.01 2.90
N GLY A 48 2.97 -4.35 3.10
CA GLY A 48 3.52 -5.66 2.78
C GLY A 48 3.21 -6.03 1.32
N ASP A 49 2.66 -7.22 1.11
CA ASP A 49 2.19 -7.73 -0.19
C ASP A 49 0.79 -7.22 -0.58
N GLY A 50 0.20 -6.35 0.23
CA GLY A 50 -1.08 -5.70 -0.05
C GLY A 50 -2.31 -6.56 0.23
N GLN A 51 -2.30 -7.45 1.23
CA GLN A 51 -3.50 -8.25 1.59
C GLN A 51 -4.75 -7.37 1.76
N PHE A 52 -4.67 -6.31 2.58
CA PHE A 52 -5.79 -5.37 2.78
C PHE A 52 -6.14 -4.63 1.50
N LEU A 53 -5.15 -4.06 0.83
CA LEU A 53 -5.37 -3.26 -0.38
C LEU A 53 -6.04 -4.08 -1.50
N CYS A 54 -5.62 -5.34 -1.69
CA CYS A 54 -6.23 -6.25 -2.67
C CYS A 54 -7.70 -6.55 -2.32
N ALA A 55 -8.00 -6.81 -1.05
CA ALA A 55 -9.37 -7.08 -0.62
C ALA A 55 -10.26 -5.83 -0.79
N ILE A 56 -9.75 -4.64 -0.42
CA ILE A 56 -10.46 -3.37 -0.57
C ILE A 56 -10.70 -3.01 -2.04
N LYS A 57 -9.73 -3.25 -2.93
CA LYS A 57 -9.92 -3.12 -4.39
C LYS A 57 -11.14 -3.94 -4.85
N TRP A 58 -11.26 -5.19 -4.41
CA TRP A 58 -12.39 -6.04 -4.79
C TRP A 58 -13.72 -5.58 -4.19
N ILE A 59 -13.73 -5.00 -2.98
CA ILE A 59 -14.92 -4.36 -2.43
C ILE A 59 -15.34 -3.18 -3.32
N LYS A 60 -14.41 -2.29 -3.66
CA LYS A 60 -14.64 -1.15 -4.58
C LYS A 60 -15.24 -1.60 -5.91
N ILE A 61 -14.71 -2.66 -6.52
CA ILE A 61 -15.19 -3.17 -7.82
C ILE A 61 -16.53 -3.91 -7.68
N LEU A 62 -16.62 -4.89 -6.78
CA LEU A 62 -17.75 -5.84 -6.76
C LEU A 62 -18.97 -5.28 -6.03
N ILE A 63 -18.76 -4.51 -4.96
CA ILE A 63 -19.83 -3.96 -4.13
C ILE A 63 -20.21 -2.56 -4.66
N HIS A 64 -19.23 -1.68 -4.81
CA HIS A 64 -19.45 -0.29 -5.23
C HIS A 64 -19.47 -0.08 -6.75
N LYS A 65 -19.36 -1.16 -7.53
CA LYS A 65 -19.49 -1.18 -9.00
C LYS A 65 -18.52 -0.24 -9.72
N MET A 66 -17.35 -0.01 -9.13
CA MET A 66 -16.29 0.79 -9.74
C MET A 66 -15.61 0.02 -10.87
N THR A 67 -15.09 0.74 -11.87
CA THR A 67 -14.10 0.14 -12.77
C THR A 67 -12.81 -0.16 -11.99
N GLU A 68 -12.00 -1.08 -12.50
CA GLU A 68 -10.69 -1.36 -11.89
C GLU A 68 -9.80 -0.12 -11.83
N PHE A 69 -9.84 0.71 -12.88
CA PHE A 69 -9.12 1.97 -12.93
C PHE A 69 -9.54 2.92 -11.80
N ASP A 70 -10.84 3.18 -11.66
CA ASP A 70 -11.35 4.07 -10.61
C ASP A 70 -11.07 3.50 -9.22
N ALA A 71 -11.15 2.17 -9.05
CA ALA A 71 -10.91 1.52 -7.77
C ALA A 71 -9.45 1.69 -7.31
N LEU A 72 -8.50 1.67 -8.24
CA LEU A 72 -7.07 1.79 -7.98
C LEU A 72 -6.60 3.23 -7.81
N GLN A 73 -7.30 4.22 -8.38
CA GLN A 73 -6.89 5.63 -8.36
C GLN A 73 -6.74 6.20 -6.94
N ASP A 74 -7.55 5.70 -5.99
CA ASP A 74 -7.58 6.18 -4.60
C ASP A 74 -6.85 5.22 -3.62
N ILE A 75 -6.09 4.24 -4.13
CA ILE A 75 -5.38 3.25 -3.30
C ILE A 75 -3.91 3.60 -3.19
N TYR A 76 -3.46 3.76 -1.95
CA TYR A 76 -2.09 4.08 -1.58
C TYR A 76 -1.54 3.00 -0.65
N GLY A 77 -0.29 2.62 -0.89
CA GLY A 77 0.45 1.68 -0.05
C GLY A 77 1.88 2.14 0.14
N VAL A 78 2.42 1.97 1.34
CA VAL A 78 3.83 2.22 1.62
C VAL A 78 4.42 0.99 2.29
N ASP A 79 5.62 0.58 1.90
CA ASP A 79 6.40 -0.42 2.63
C ASP A 79 7.89 -0.10 2.53
N ILE A 80 8.69 -0.49 3.52
CA ILE A 80 10.14 -0.22 3.51
C ILE A 80 10.93 -1.27 2.74
N MET A 81 10.31 -2.40 2.35
CA MET A 81 10.98 -3.53 1.69
C MET A 81 10.59 -3.59 0.19
N ARG A 82 11.59 -3.65 -0.69
CA ARG A 82 11.39 -3.62 -2.15
C ARG A 82 10.55 -4.78 -2.66
N ASP A 83 10.85 -5.99 -2.18
CA ASP A 83 10.15 -7.20 -2.58
C ASP A 83 8.66 -7.17 -2.24
N ASN A 84 8.29 -6.65 -1.06
CA ASN A 84 6.90 -6.39 -0.69
C ASN A 84 6.21 -5.40 -1.63
N VAL A 85 6.83 -4.25 -1.86
CA VAL A 85 6.30 -3.20 -2.76
C VAL A 85 6.04 -3.77 -4.16
N ASP A 86 6.99 -4.51 -4.71
CA ASP A 86 6.88 -5.07 -6.05
C ASP A 86 5.81 -6.18 -6.13
N LEU A 87 5.72 -7.03 -5.10
CA LEU A 87 4.67 -8.04 -5.00
C LEU A 87 3.28 -7.39 -4.86
N CYS A 88 3.14 -6.36 -4.03
CA CYS A 88 1.91 -5.59 -3.85
C CYS A 88 1.45 -4.96 -5.17
N LYS A 89 2.36 -4.26 -5.88
CA LYS A 89 2.09 -3.70 -7.23
C LYS A 89 1.61 -4.77 -8.20
N LYS A 90 2.29 -5.92 -8.22
CA LYS A 90 1.93 -7.04 -9.10
C LYS A 90 0.55 -7.62 -8.78
N ARG A 91 0.20 -7.74 -7.50
CA ARG A 91 -1.10 -8.28 -7.06
C ARG A 91 -2.24 -7.30 -7.32
N LEU A 92 -2.01 -6.00 -7.11
CA LEU A 92 -2.99 -4.97 -7.37
C LEU A 92 -3.19 -4.70 -8.87
N GLY A 93 -2.13 -4.80 -9.67
CA GLY A 93 -2.16 -4.41 -11.09
C GLY A 93 -2.21 -2.88 -11.30
N GLY A 94 -1.88 -2.09 -10.29
CA GLY A 94 -1.87 -0.62 -10.33
C GLY A 94 -1.88 0.00 -8.93
N GLY A 95 -2.40 1.23 -8.80
CA GLY A 95 -2.39 2.02 -7.56
C GLY A 95 -1.07 2.74 -7.31
N THR A 96 -1.01 3.54 -6.24
CA THR A 96 0.20 4.27 -5.82
C THR A 96 0.87 3.54 -4.67
N ILE A 97 1.74 2.58 -5.00
CA ILE A 97 2.48 1.79 -4.01
C ILE A 97 3.95 2.22 -4.03
N LEU A 98 4.45 2.71 -2.90
CA LEU A 98 5.75 3.35 -2.80
C LEU A 98 6.65 2.61 -1.80
N MET A 99 7.93 2.50 -2.12
CA MET A 99 8.93 2.13 -1.11
C MET A 99 9.27 3.37 -0.29
N GLY A 100 9.21 3.29 1.04
CA GLY A 100 9.57 4.39 1.91
C GLY A 100 9.03 4.26 3.33
N ASP A 101 9.22 5.31 4.13
CA ASP A 101 8.71 5.43 5.49
C ASP A 101 7.75 6.63 5.56
N SER A 102 6.46 6.36 5.76
CA SER A 102 5.43 7.40 5.82
C SER A 102 5.57 8.33 7.03
N LEU A 103 6.30 7.91 8.07
CA LEU A 103 6.62 8.73 9.24
C LEU A 103 7.93 9.52 9.05
N CYS A 104 8.81 9.08 8.15
CA CYS A 104 10.07 9.74 7.82
C CYS A 104 10.29 9.80 6.30
N PRO A 105 9.50 10.60 5.56
CA PRO A 105 9.49 10.58 4.09
C PRO A 105 10.77 11.08 3.42
N GLU A 106 11.66 11.73 4.19
CA GLU A 106 12.97 12.19 3.72
C GLU A 106 14.06 11.10 3.87
N LYS A 107 13.75 9.97 4.54
CA LYS A 107 14.69 8.85 4.71
C LYS A 107 14.84 8.07 3.41
N GLU A 108 16.08 7.89 3.00
CA GLU A 108 16.45 7.11 1.81
C GLU A 108 16.62 5.62 2.13
N PHE A 109 16.28 4.78 1.16
CA PHE A 109 16.49 3.33 1.22
C PHE A 109 17.24 2.86 -0.03
N ILE A 110 18.09 1.83 0.12
CA ILE A 110 19.02 1.38 -0.93
C ILE A 110 18.33 1.04 -2.26
N GLU A 111 17.11 0.48 -2.19
CA GLU A 111 16.36 0.04 -3.36
C GLU A 111 15.17 0.95 -3.68
N GLN A 112 15.07 2.14 -3.06
CA GLN A 112 14.03 3.12 -3.35
C GLN A 112 14.34 3.85 -4.65
N THR A 113 13.36 3.96 -5.55
CA THR A 113 13.55 4.73 -6.78
C THR A 113 13.47 6.24 -6.52
N GLU A 114 14.14 7.04 -7.34
CA GLU A 114 14.05 8.52 -7.28
C GLU A 114 12.63 9.05 -7.36
N GLU A 115 11.78 8.38 -8.15
CA GLU A 115 10.38 8.75 -8.29
C GLU A 115 9.58 8.44 -7.03
N GLU A 116 9.79 7.27 -6.42
CA GLU A 116 9.17 6.95 -5.13
C GLU A 116 9.64 7.91 -4.04
N TYR A 117 10.94 8.24 -3.99
CA TYR A 117 11.47 9.21 -3.03
C TYR A 117 10.79 10.59 -3.17
N LYS A 118 10.67 11.10 -4.41
CA LYS A 118 9.96 12.37 -4.67
C LYS A 118 8.49 12.29 -4.25
N GLN A 119 7.79 11.23 -4.63
CA GLN A 119 6.38 11.04 -4.28
C GLN A 119 6.18 10.92 -2.77
N MET A 120 7.04 10.20 -2.06
CA MET A 120 6.98 10.10 -0.59
C MET A 120 7.05 11.49 0.07
N ARG A 121 7.94 12.37 -0.40
CA ARG A 121 8.05 13.74 0.11
C ARG A 121 6.85 14.61 -0.24
N ILE A 122 6.30 14.45 -1.43
CA ILE A 122 5.11 15.20 -1.86
C ILE A 122 3.89 14.80 -1.01
N LEU A 123 3.71 13.50 -0.79
CA LEU A 123 2.52 12.94 -0.14
C LEU A 123 2.58 13.03 1.39
N PHE A 124 3.75 12.87 1.99
CA PHE A 124 3.89 12.70 3.44
C PHE A 124 4.71 13.77 4.16
N SER A 125 5.42 14.67 3.47
CA SER A 125 6.11 15.79 4.15
C SER A 125 5.15 16.93 4.48
N ALA A 126 5.34 17.57 5.64
CA ALA A 126 4.49 18.67 6.13
C ALA A 126 4.32 19.86 5.15
N ASN A 127 5.28 20.06 4.23
CA ASN A 127 5.28 21.11 3.21
C ASN A 127 5.29 20.55 1.76
N GLY A 128 4.79 19.32 1.55
CA GLY A 128 4.93 18.59 0.28
C GLY A 128 4.47 19.36 -0.97
N LEU A 129 3.41 20.18 -0.85
CA LEU A 129 2.90 21.02 -1.94
C LEU A 129 3.76 22.25 -2.25
N GLU A 130 4.45 22.83 -1.26
CA GLU A 130 5.31 24.01 -1.46
C GLU A 130 6.60 23.65 -2.21
N LYS A 131 7.08 22.41 -2.08
CA LYS A 131 8.28 21.91 -2.77
C LYS A 131 8.06 21.59 -4.26
N LEU A 132 6.82 21.59 -4.76
CA LEU A 132 6.48 21.43 -6.18
C LEU A 132 6.55 22.73 -6.98
N LEU A 133 6.69 23.88 -6.31
CA LEU A 133 6.63 25.22 -6.89
C LEU A 133 8.00 25.91 -7.04
N ILE A 134 9.09 25.16 -6.87
CA ILE A 134 10.48 25.63 -6.98
C ILE A 134 11.26 24.67 -7.89
#